data_AF-A0A1H8XZQ0-F1
#
_entry.id   AF-A0A1H8XZQ0-F1
#
_cell.length_a   1.000
_cell.length_b   1.000
_cell.length_c   1.000
_cell.angle_alpha   90.00
_cell.angle_beta   90.00
_cell.angle_gamma   90.00
#
_symmetry.space_group_name_H-M   'P 1'
#
loop_
_entity.id
_entity.type
_entity.pdbx_description
1 polymer ?
#
loop_
_entity_poly.entity_id
_entity_poly.type
_entity_poly.pdbx_seq_one_letter_code
_entity_poly.pdbx_strand_id
1 'polypeptide(L)'
;MRLITLEELRQEALKAKTDLWSAAQGLNRDVKLYLHWSAGHYGQFFDDYHINIDSDGSVYMSSGTLATVKAHTYKRNSGSVGISLACAYNATTSNLGSEPPTALQIEAMAQVIAVLCRTLDLTVDLCRVMTHAEAANNLDGLNPGYADNGYPDGRYGPGYSCERWDLWFFKGAAQGEGGNVLRGKAIWYQQNGLG
;
A
#
# COMPACT_ATOMS: atom_id res chain seq x y z
N MET A 1 9.24 -15.91 2.43
CA MET A 1 8.10 -15.23 3.09
C MET A 1 7.25 -16.22 3.85
N ARG A 2 6.45 -15.74 4.80
CA ARG A 2 5.57 -16.57 5.64
C ARG A 2 4.11 -16.30 5.28
N LEU A 3 3.35 -17.33 4.92
CA LEU A 3 1.89 -17.23 4.78
C LEU A 3 1.28 -16.92 6.16
N ILE A 4 0.38 -15.94 6.22
CA ILE A 4 -0.26 -15.51 7.46
C ILE A 4 -1.77 -15.32 7.28
N THR A 5 -2.50 -15.51 8.38
CA THR A 5 -3.90 -15.12 8.51
C THR A 5 -4.04 -13.64 8.87
N LEU A 6 -5.25 -13.08 8.71
CA LEU A 6 -5.55 -11.72 9.16
C LEU A 6 -5.44 -11.55 10.68
N GLU A 7 -5.69 -12.60 11.46
CA GLU A 7 -5.49 -12.56 12.92
C GLU A 7 -3.99 -12.53 13.26
N GLU A 8 -3.16 -13.32 12.58
CA GLU A 8 -1.70 -13.22 12.75
C GLU A 8 -1.17 -11.83 12.33
N LEU A 9 -1.68 -11.27 11.24
CA LEU A 9 -1.37 -9.89 10.84
C LEU A 9 -1.69 -8.89 11.96
N ARG A 10 -2.86 -9.04 12.59
CA ARG A 10 -3.28 -8.21 13.72
C ARG A 10 -2.29 -8.31 14.88
N GLN A 11 -1.82 -9.52 15.22
CA GLN A 11 -0.83 -9.73 16.27
C GLN A 11 0.52 -9.07 15.93
N GLU A 12 0.99 -9.22 14.70
CA GLU A 12 2.24 -8.59 14.24
C GLU A 12 2.14 -7.05 14.23
N ALA A 13 0.98 -6.50 13.85
CA ALA A 13 0.71 -5.07 13.92
C ALA A 13 0.69 -4.55 15.36
N LEU A 14 0.09 -5.29 16.30
CA LEU A 14 0.08 -4.91 17.71
C LEU A 14 1.49 -4.86 18.30
N LYS A 15 2.33 -5.86 17.98
CA LYS A 15 3.74 -5.89 18.41
C LYS A 15 4.55 -4.71 17.86
N ALA A 16 4.32 -4.33 16.60
CA ALA A 16 5.05 -3.26 15.94
C ALA A 16 4.49 -1.85 16.20
N LYS A 17 3.32 -1.73 16.83
CA LYS A 17 2.57 -0.47 16.95
C LYS A 17 3.38 0.67 17.55
N THR A 18 4.02 0.44 18.69
CA THR A 18 4.81 1.48 19.39
C THR A 18 5.98 1.96 18.53
N ASP A 19 6.71 1.03 17.90
CA ASP A 19 7.88 1.36 17.08
C ASP A 19 7.48 2.12 15.81
N LEU A 20 6.39 1.70 15.16
CA LEU A 20 5.82 2.39 14.00
C LEU A 20 5.43 3.82 14.34
N TRP A 21 4.70 4.02 15.45
CA TRP A 21 4.26 5.34 15.88
C TRP A 21 5.43 6.23 16.31
N SER A 22 6.41 5.69 17.04
CA SER A 22 7.63 6.42 17.41
C SER A 22 8.38 6.93 16.17
N ALA A 23 8.58 6.05 15.18
CA ALA A 23 9.22 6.42 13.92
C ALA A 23 8.42 7.46 13.13
N ALA A 24 7.09 7.36 13.09
CA ALA A 24 6.24 8.31 12.39
C ALA A 24 6.18 9.69 13.08
N GLN A 25 6.09 9.72 14.40
CA GLN A 25 6.12 10.94 15.22
C GLN A 25 7.45 11.67 15.09
N GLY A 26 8.57 10.94 14.99
CA GLY A 26 9.87 11.52 14.67
C GLY A 26 9.93 12.24 13.32
N LEU A 27 8.97 11.98 12.43
CA LEU A 27 8.77 12.66 11.15
C LEU A 27 7.59 13.65 11.16
N ASN A 28 7.04 13.96 12.34
CA ASN A 28 5.90 14.85 12.53
C ASN A 28 4.66 14.46 11.68
N ARG A 29 4.35 13.16 11.62
CA ARG A 29 3.18 12.63 10.92
C ARG A 29 2.67 11.34 11.55
N ASP A 30 1.51 10.89 11.11
CA ASP A 30 0.98 9.58 11.47
C ASP A 30 1.68 8.45 10.71
N VAL A 31 1.50 7.22 11.21
CA VAL A 31 1.88 6.00 10.50
C VAL A 31 1.14 5.94 9.16
N LYS A 32 1.85 5.49 8.12
CA LYS A 32 1.31 5.41 6.75
C LYS A 32 1.20 3.97 6.29
N LEU A 33 0.15 3.64 5.57
CA LEU A 33 0.04 2.43 4.76
C LEU A 33 0.21 2.82 3.30
N TYR A 34 1.18 2.22 2.62
CA TYR A 34 1.42 2.45 1.18
C TYR A 34 1.07 1.20 0.38
N LEU A 35 0.20 1.35 -0.60
CA LEU A 35 -0.36 0.27 -1.40
C LEU A 35 0.31 0.24 -2.77
N HIS A 36 0.75 -0.95 -3.18
CA HIS A 36 1.56 -1.19 -4.37
C HIS A 36 0.99 -2.36 -5.19
N TRP A 37 1.45 -2.47 -6.43
CA TRP A 37 1.60 -3.77 -7.10
C TRP A 37 3.08 -4.07 -7.25
N SER A 38 3.42 -5.33 -7.49
CA SER A 38 4.82 -5.72 -7.67
C SER A 38 5.37 -5.40 -9.06
N ALA A 39 4.50 -5.12 -10.04
CA ALA A 39 4.83 -5.12 -11.47
C ALA A 39 5.51 -6.43 -11.91
N GLY A 40 5.19 -7.52 -11.20
CA GLY A 40 5.73 -8.85 -11.38
C GLY A 40 4.61 -9.87 -11.59
N HIS A 41 4.96 -11.14 -11.46
CA HIS A 41 4.01 -12.23 -11.63
C HIS A 41 3.16 -12.49 -10.38
N TYR A 42 2.01 -13.12 -10.55
CA TYR A 42 1.34 -13.90 -9.52
C TYR A 42 2.33 -14.91 -8.92
N GLY A 43 2.26 -15.14 -7.61
CA GLY A 43 3.18 -15.98 -6.86
C GLY A 43 4.61 -15.43 -6.72
N GLN A 44 4.92 -14.25 -7.30
CA GLN A 44 6.22 -13.60 -7.17
C GLN A 44 6.16 -12.51 -6.09
N PHE A 45 6.92 -12.71 -5.02
CA PHE A 45 6.93 -11.82 -3.87
C PHE A 45 8.28 -11.12 -3.68
N PHE A 46 8.26 -9.90 -3.13
CA PHE A 46 9.44 -9.08 -2.91
C PHE A 46 9.58 -8.63 -1.45
N ASP A 47 10.80 -8.73 -0.91
CA ASP A 47 11.10 -8.37 0.48
C ASP A 47 11.14 -6.85 0.73
N ASP A 48 11.02 -6.03 -0.32
CA ASP A 48 10.85 -4.58 -0.22
C ASP A 48 9.48 -4.16 0.36
N TYR A 49 8.51 -5.07 0.36
CA TYR A 49 7.21 -4.88 0.97
C TYR A 49 7.11 -5.64 2.30
N HIS A 50 6.27 -5.18 3.21
CA HIS A 50 6.02 -5.90 4.46
C HIS A 50 5.04 -7.04 4.22
N ILE A 51 4.01 -6.75 3.42
CA ILE A 51 2.92 -7.66 3.09
C ILE A 51 2.86 -7.82 1.56
N ASN A 52 2.76 -9.06 1.10
CA ASN A 52 2.58 -9.44 -0.29
C ASN A 52 1.28 -10.25 -0.41
N ILE A 53 0.41 -9.91 -1.36
CA ILE A 53 -0.90 -10.53 -1.55
C ILE A 53 -0.92 -11.22 -2.91
N ASP A 54 -1.11 -12.54 -2.91
CA ASP A 54 -1.12 -13.34 -4.14
C ASP A 54 -2.48 -13.27 -4.86
N SER A 55 -2.52 -13.76 -6.09
CA SER A 55 -3.66 -13.78 -7.00
C SER A 55 -4.94 -14.41 -6.44
N ASP A 56 -4.80 -15.35 -5.50
CA ASP A 56 -5.89 -16.01 -4.78
C ASP A 56 -6.35 -15.27 -3.51
N GLY A 57 -5.72 -14.12 -3.20
CA GLY A 57 -5.98 -13.32 -2.00
C GLY A 57 -5.20 -13.77 -0.76
N SER A 58 -4.36 -14.80 -0.85
CA SER A 58 -3.51 -15.23 0.27
C SER A 58 -2.49 -14.15 0.64
N VAL A 59 -2.26 -14.00 1.95
CA VAL A 59 -1.46 -12.91 2.51
C VAL A 59 -0.14 -13.45 3.05
N TYR A 60 0.97 -12.92 2.53
CA TYR A 60 2.32 -13.29 2.94
C TYR A 60 3.02 -12.11 3.61
N MET A 61 3.71 -12.38 4.71
CA MET A 61 4.57 -11.42 5.39
C MET A 61 6.04 -11.72 5.09
N SER A 62 6.78 -10.66 4.76
CA SER A 62 8.24 -10.71 4.65
C SER A 62 8.90 -10.95 6.00
N SER A 63 10.18 -11.33 5.97
CA SER A 63 10.97 -11.44 7.21
C SER A 63 11.08 -10.09 7.92
N GLY A 64 11.26 -10.14 9.25
CA GLY A 64 11.31 -8.98 10.12
C GLY A 64 9.96 -8.62 10.75
N THR A 65 9.88 -7.41 11.29
CA THR A 65 8.66 -6.86 11.91
C THR A 65 8.02 -5.83 10.98
N LEU A 66 6.75 -5.47 11.22
CA LEU A 66 6.10 -4.38 10.49
C LEU A 66 6.74 -3.00 10.72
N ALA A 67 7.60 -2.85 11.74
CA ALA A 67 8.35 -1.61 11.99
C ALA A 67 9.70 -1.55 11.27
N THR A 68 10.12 -2.65 10.62
CA THR A 68 11.39 -2.72 9.89
C THR A 68 11.33 -1.79 8.68
N VAL A 69 12.27 -0.85 8.53
CA VAL A 69 12.25 0.04 7.35
C VAL A 69 12.54 -0.76 6.08
N LYS A 70 11.60 -0.74 5.12
CA LYS A 70 11.74 -1.37 3.81
C LYS A 70 11.61 -0.34 2.68
N ALA A 71 12.20 -0.61 1.51
CA ALA A 71 12.41 0.37 0.45
C ALA A 71 11.28 0.43 -0.61
N HIS A 72 10.02 0.56 -0.20
CA HIS A 72 8.88 0.52 -1.13
C HIS A 72 8.40 1.89 -1.65
N THR A 73 8.52 2.96 -0.85
CA THR A 73 8.03 4.29 -1.22
C THR A 73 9.13 5.33 -0.99
N TYR A 74 9.75 5.79 -2.07
CA TYR A 74 10.90 6.70 -2.04
C TYR A 74 10.67 7.89 -1.08
N LYS A 75 11.62 8.09 -0.15
CA LYS A 75 11.60 9.10 0.95
C LYS A 75 10.42 9.02 1.94
N ARG A 76 9.62 7.96 1.92
CA ARG A 76 8.42 7.82 2.77
C ARG A 76 8.41 6.58 3.68
N ASN A 77 9.47 5.77 3.64
CA ASN A 77 9.53 4.42 4.20
C ASN A 77 9.47 4.32 5.74
N SER A 78 10.16 5.20 6.48
CA SER A 78 10.21 5.11 7.94
C SER A 78 8.84 5.36 8.57
N GLY A 79 8.44 4.60 9.59
CA GLY A 79 7.10 4.73 10.19
C GLY A 79 5.97 4.49 9.17
N SER A 80 6.15 3.50 8.29
CA SER A 80 5.14 3.10 7.30
C SER A 80 5.19 1.62 6.99
N VAL A 81 4.07 1.08 6.49
CA VAL A 81 3.93 -0.31 6.05
C VAL A 81 3.60 -0.33 4.55
N GLY A 82 4.52 -0.84 3.74
CA GLY A 82 4.27 -1.20 2.34
C GLY A 82 3.52 -2.53 2.18
N ILE A 83 2.43 -2.51 1.42
CA ILE A 83 1.56 -3.65 1.11
C ILE A 83 1.48 -3.77 -0.41
N SER A 84 1.79 -4.93 -0.98
CA SER A 84 1.88 -5.12 -2.43
C SER A 84 1.01 -6.26 -2.92
N LEU A 85 0.36 -6.07 -4.07
CA LEU A 85 -0.24 -7.14 -4.85
C LEU A 85 0.81 -7.77 -5.76
N ALA A 86 1.02 -9.09 -5.67
CA ALA A 86 1.82 -9.82 -6.64
C ALA A 86 1.04 -9.89 -7.96
N CYS A 87 1.26 -8.94 -8.89
CA CYS A 87 0.53 -8.81 -10.15
C CYS A 87 1.14 -7.68 -11.02
N ALA A 88 0.43 -7.34 -12.10
CA ALA A 88 0.71 -6.28 -13.05
C ALA A 88 1.96 -6.55 -13.92
N TYR A 89 2.23 -7.82 -14.22
CA TYR A 89 3.31 -8.20 -15.13
C TYR A 89 3.14 -7.55 -16.51
N ASN A 90 4.17 -6.82 -16.95
CA ASN A 90 4.17 -6.03 -18.19
C ASN A 90 3.04 -5.00 -18.30
N ALA A 91 2.54 -4.51 -17.17
CA ALA A 91 1.56 -3.44 -17.16
C ALA A 91 2.16 -2.11 -17.68
N THR A 92 1.33 -1.35 -18.37
CA THR A 92 1.59 0.02 -18.81
C THR A 92 0.41 0.90 -18.40
N THR A 93 0.56 2.22 -18.46
CA THR A 93 -0.52 3.16 -18.11
C THR A 93 -1.80 3.04 -18.95
N SER A 94 -1.75 2.28 -20.04
CA SER A 94 -2.91 2.00 -20.92
C SER A 94 -3.44 0.56 -20.84
N ASN A 95 -2.69 -0.36 -20.20
CA ASN A 95 -3.01 -1.77 -20.15
C ASN A 95 -2.43 -2.41 -18.87
N LEU A 96 -3.25 -3.12 -18.09
CA LEU A 96 -2.84 -3.75 -16.83
C LEU A 96 -1.96 -5.01 -16.98
N GLY A 97 -1.57 -5.35 -18.22
CA GLY A 97 -0.68 -6.47 -18.51
C GLY A 97 -1.42 -7.80 -18.60
N SER A 98 -0.65 -8.89 -18.64
CA SER A 98 -1.20 -10.26 -18.73
C SER A 98 -1.70 -10.79 -17.40
N GLU A 99 -1.27 -10.20 -16.30
CA GLU A 99 -1.58 -10.62 -14.93
C GLU A 99 -2.15 -9.43 -14.12
N PRO A 100 -3.31 -8.86 -14.51
CA PRO A 100 -3.87 -7.70 -13.85
C PRO A 100 -4.28 -8.01 -12.38
N PRO A 101 -4.46 -7.02 -11.51
CA PRO A 101 -4.99 -7.25 -10.17
C PRO A 101 -6.30 -8.06 -10.19
N THR A 102 -6.37 -9.15 -9.40
CA THR A 102 -7.57 -9.99 -9.30
C THR A 102 -8.59 -9.38 -8.34
N ALA A 103 -9.86 -9.79 -8.43
CA ALA A 103 -10.88 -9.37 -7.46
C ALA A 103 -10.52 -9.81 -6.03
N LEU A 104 -9.98 -11.02 -5.88
CA LEU A 104 -9.56 -11.57 -4.58
C LEU A 104 -8.40 -10.75 -3.98
N GLN A 105 -7.44 -10.32 -4.80
CA GLN A 105 -6.38 -9.41 -4.38
C GLN A 105 -6.93 -8.07 -3.86
N ILE A 106 -7.92 -7.49 -4.55
CA ILE A 106 -8.54 -6.22 -4.15
C ILE A 106 -9.28 -6.37 -2.81
N GLU A 107 -10.03 -7.45 -2.61
CA GLU A 107 -10.69 -7.71 -1.32
C GLU A 107 -9.68 -7.95 -0.20
N ALA A 108 -8.66 -8.79 -0.44
CA ALA A 108 -7.62 -9.07 0.54
C ALA A 108 -6.84 -7.79 0.92
N MET A 109 -6.51 -6.92 -0.03
CA MET A 109 -5.91 -5.62 0.23
C MET A 109 -6.79 -4.76 1.15
N ALA A 110 -8.10 -4.69 0.87
CA ALA A 110 -9.04 -3.94 1.69
C ALA A 110 -9.17 -4.52 3.12
N GLN A 111 -9.18 -5.84 3.27
CA GLN A 111 -9.18 -6.52 4.57
C GLN A 111 -7.89 -6.25 5.36
N VAL A 112 -6.73 -6.32 4.70
CA VAL A 112 -5.42 -5.97 5.29
C VAL A 112 -5.41 -4.52 5.78
N ILE A 113 -5.89 -3.57 4.96
CA ILE A 113 -6.03 -2.16 5.36
C ILE A 113 -6.94 -2.05 6.59
N ALA A 114 -8.10 -2.71 6.59
CA ALA A 114 -9.05 -2.65 7.68
C ALA A 114 -8.43 -3.14 9.01
N VAL A 115 -7.70 -4.26 8.98
CA VAL A 115 -7.00 -4.84 10.13
C VAL A 115 -5.90 -3.91 10.64
N LEU A 116 -5.04 -3.42 9.74
CA LEU A 116 -3.92 -2.56 10.10
C LEU A 116 -4.40 -1.23 10.65
N CYS A 117 -5.34 -0.56 9.98
CA CYS A 117 -5.88 0.71 10.45
C CYS A 117 -6.53 0.57 11.83
N ARG A 118 -7.33 -0.48 12.06
CA ARG A 118 -7.92 -0.72 13.38
C ARG A 118 -6.87 -0.97 14.46
N THR A 119 -5.86 -1.77 14.15
CA THR A 119 -4.86 -2.18 15.16
C THR A 119 -3.89 -1.06 15.50
N LEU A 120 -3.54 -0.25 14.50
CA LEU A 120 -2.60 0.86 14.62
C LEU A 120 -3.28 2.19 14.99
N ASP A 121 -4.58 2.21 15.27
CA ASP A 121 -5.38 3.42 15.56
C ASP A 121 -5.33 4.47 14.44
N LEU A 122 -5.46 4.03 13.19
CA LEU A 122 -5.49 4.91 12.02
C LEU A 122 -6.90 5.05 11.46
N THR A 123 -7.27 6.26 11.10
CA THR A 123 -8.43 6.52 10.23
C THR A 123 -8.14 6.01 8.82
N VAL A 124 -9.14 5.38 8.18
CA VAL A 124 -9.04 4.96 6.77
C VAL A 124 -9.31 6.18 5.88
N ASP A 125 -8.27 6.95 5.60
CA ASP A 125 -8.34 8.16 4.77
C ASP A 125 -7.10 8.32 3.87
N LEU A 126 -7.16 9.30 2.96
CA LEU A 126 -6.06 9.62 2.04
C LEU A 126 -4.77 9.99 2.78
N CYS A 127 -4.85 10.59 3.97
CA CYS A 127 -3.68 11.00 4.72
C CYS A 127 -2.96 9.83 5.40
N ARG A 128 -3.57 8.65 5.52
CA ARG A 128 -2.98 7.49 6.23
C ARG A 128 -2.87 6.25 5.36
N VAL A 129 -3.72 6.12 4.34
CA VAL A 129 -3.77 4.96 3.43
C VAL A 129 -3.70 5.46 2.00
N MET A 130 -2.56 5.24 1.35
CA MET A 130 -2.27 5.80 0.03
C MET A 130 -1.78 4.72 -0.93
N THR A 131 -2.27 4.74 -2.15
CA THR A 131 -1.58 4.06 -3.26
C THR A 131 -0.24 4.75 -3.55
N HIS A 132 0.71 4.05 -4.18
CA HIS A 132 1.96 4.70 -4.60
C HIS A 132 1.68 5.84 -5.57
N ALA A 133 0.69 5.71 -6.45
CA ALA A 133 0.24 6.79 -7.33
C ALA A 133 -0.12 8.08 -6.56
N GLU A 134 -0.91 7.96 -5.49
CA GLU A 134 -1.31 9.10 -4.64
C GLU A 134 -0.12 9.68 -3.86
N ALA A 135 0.76 8.82 -3.33
CA ALA A 135 1.95 9.25 -2.59
C ALA A 135 2.97 9.95 -3.49
N ALA A 136 3.14 9.48 -4.73
CA ALA A 136 4.02 10.06 -5.74
C ALA A 136 3.55 11.43 -6.22
N ASN A 137 2.25 11.70 -6.11
CA ASN A 137 1.63 13.01 -6.37
C ASN A 137 1.61 13.94 -5.14
N ASN A 138 2.04 13.48 -3.96
CA ASN A 138 1.97 14.21 -2.68
C ASN A 138 0.53 14.62 -2.30
N LEU A 139 -0.47 13.76 -2.57
CA LEU A 139 -1.88 14.11 -2.31
C LEU A 139 -2.24 14.25 -0.81
N ASP A 140 -1.38 13.76 0.08
CA ASP A 140 -1.49 13.95 1.53
C ASP A 140 -0.92 15.29 2.02
N GLY A 141 -0.45 16.14 1.09
CA GLY A 141 0.21 17.41 1.41
C GLY A 141 1.64 17.26 1.96
N LEU A 142 2.16 16.02 2.09
CA LEU A 142 3.56 15.82 2.48
C LEU A 142 4.46 16.05 1.27
N ASN A 143 5.45 16.93 1.44
CA ASN A 143 6.53 17.11 0.48
C ASN A 143 7.85 16.66 1.13
N PRO A 144 8.26 15.40 0.96
CA PRO A 144 9.52 14.90 1.51
C PRO A 144 10.76 15.39 0.72
N GLY A 145 10.56 16.31 -0.24
CA GLY A 145 11.59 16.88 -1.10
C GLY A 145 12.17 15.84 -2.05
N TYR A 146 11.39 15.34 -3.02
CA TYR A 146 11.91 14.38 -4.01
C TYR A 146 13.06 14.97 -4.83
N ALA A 147 13.83 14.09 -5.50
CA ALA A 147 14.88 14.55 -6.39
C ALA A 147 14.27 15.34 -7.55
N ASP A 148 14.96 16.39 -8.01
CA ASP A 148 14.54 17.13 -9.18
C ASP A 148 14.50 16.19 -10.41
N ASN A 149 13.34 16.18 -11.07
CA ASN A 149 13.06 15.40 -12.27
C ASN A 149 12.42 16.27 -13.36
N GLY A 150 12.48 17.61 -13.22
CA GLY A 150 11.82 18.55 -14.12
C GLY A 150 10.33 18.77 -13.85
N TYR A 151 9.75 18.12 -12.83
CA TYR A 151 8.38 18.34 -12.38
C TYR A 151 8.34 19.03 -11.00
N PRO A 152 7.27 19.79 -10.69
CA PRO A 152 7.14 20.48 -9.41
C PRO A 152 7.31 19.55 -8.21
N ASP A 153 8.19 19.92 -7.28
CA ASP A 153 8.54 19.16 -6.07
C ASP A 153 9.15 17.77 -6.34
N GLY A 154 9.66 17.53 -7.54
CA GLY A 154 10.18 16.23 -7.96
C GLY A 154 9.10 15.14 -8.02
N ARG A 155 7.82 15.53 -8.15
CA ARG A 155 6.69 14.58 -8.15
C ARG A 155 6.78 13.65 -9.35
N TYR A 156 6.42 12.39 -9.11
CA TYR A 156 6.62 11.31 -10.07
C TYR A 156 5.37 10.42 -10.25
N GLY A 157 4.22 10.89 -9.78
CA GLY A 157 2.94 10.20 -9.95
C GLY A 157 2.23 10.54 -11.25
N PRO A 158 0.99 10.03 -11.48
CA PRO A 158 0.28 10.18 -12.75
C PRO A 158 -0.08 11.59 -13.18
N GLY A 159 0.04 12.59 -12.28
CA GLY A 159 -0.14 14.01 -12.63
C GLY A 159 1.14 14.68 -13.15
N TYR A 160 2.26 13.96 -13.19
CA TYR A 160 3.61 14.48 -13.47
C TYR A 160 4.36 13.50 -14.39
N SER A 161 5.48 12.91 -13.96
CA SER A 161 6.25 11.97 -14.80
C SER A 161 5.60 10.59 -14.96
N CYS A 162 4.59 10.25 -14.15
CA CYS A 162 3.88 8.96 -14.19
C CYS A 162 4.80 7.73 -13.99
N GLU A 163 5.97 7.90 -13.37
CA GLU A 163 6.89 6.80 -13.05
C GLU A 163 6.32 5.83 -12.02
N ARG A 164 5.40 6.28 -11.16
CA ARG A 164 4.65 5.43 -10.24
C ARG A 164 3.17 5.71 -10.38
N TRP A 165 2.43 4.68 -10.78
CA TRP A 165 1.00 4.73 -11.05
C TRP A 165 0.28 3.52 -10.43
N ASP A 166 0.93 2.91 -9.43
CA ASP A 166 0.44 1.72 -8.76
C ASP A 166 -0.94 1.95 -8.17
N LEU A 167 -1.87 1.06 -8.51
CA LEU A 167 -3.26 1.10 -8.08
C LEU A 167 -3.95 2.45 -8.39
N TRP A 168 -3.45 3.21 -9.39
CA TRP A 168 -4.13 4.40 -9.88
C TRP A 168 -5.49 4.05 -10.50
N PHE A 169 -5.56 2.89 -11.14
CA PHE A 169 -6.77 2.23 -11.61
C PHE A 169 -6.59 0.72 -11.60
N PHE A 170 -7.70 0.00 -11.67
CA PHE A 170 -7.76 -1.45 -11.88
C PHE A 170 -9.18 -1.82 -12.34
N LYS A 171 -9.44 -3.09 -12.65
CA LYS A 171 -10.79 -3.51 -13.06
C LYS A 171 -11.82 -3.16 -11.96
N GLY A 172 -12.77 -2.28 -12.29
CA GLY A 172 -13.78 -1.79 -11.33
C GLY A 172 -13.41 -0.48 -10.61
N ALA A 173 -12.26 0.13 -10.93
CA ALA A 173 -11.88 1.46 -10.45
C ALA A 173 -11.40 2.32 -11.63
N ALA A 174 -11.99 3.51 -11.80
CA ALA A 174 -11.54 4.47 -12.79
C ALA A 174 -10.14 5.03 -12.47
N GLN A 175 -9.49 5.67 -13.43
CA GLN A 175 -8.24 6.39 -13.21
C GLN A 175 -8.41 7.45 -12.12
N GLY A 176 -7.55 7.39 -11.11
CA GLY A 176 -7.59 8.26 -9.93
C GLY A 176 -8.40 7.69 -8.77
N GLU A 177 -9.21 6.65 -9.01
CA GLU A 177 -10.17 6.16 -8.02
C GLU A 177 -9.72 4.89 -7.29
N GLY A 178 -8.61 4.26 -7.69
CA GLY A 178 -8.19 3.00 -7.07
C GLY A 178 -7.98 3.08 -5.56
N GLY A 179 -7.38 4.19 -5.07
CA GLY A 179 -7.26 4.45 -3.63
C GLY A 179 -8.61 4.65 -2.94
N ASN A 180 -9.55 5.37 -3.57
CA ASN A 180 -10.90 5.60 -3.03
C ASN A 180 -11.68 4.30 -2.89
N VAL A 181 -11.62 3.44 -3.91
CA VAL A 181 -12.26 2.12 -3.88
C VAL A 181 -11.70 1.24 -2.77
N LEU A 182 -10.37 1.16 -2.63
CA LEU A 182 -9.72 0.36 -1.59
C LEU A 182 -10.04 0.86 -0.17
N ARG A 183 -10.00 2.19 0.05
CA ARG A 183 -10.40 2.79 1.33
C ARG A 183 -11.88 2.56 1.63
N GLY A 184 -12.77 2.72 0.65
CA GLY A 184 -14.20 2.46 0.81
C GLY A 184 -14.51 1.01 1.20
N LYS A 185 -13.85 0.04 0.55
CA LYS A 185 -13.94 -1.37 0.91
C LYS A 185 -13.40 -1.65 2.31
N ALA A 186 -12.26 -1.07 2.68
CA ALA A 186 -11.69 -1.24 4.02
C ALA A 186 -12.61 -0.70 5.12
N ILE A 187 -13.27 0.45 4.89
CA ILE A 187 -14.30 0.99 5.80
C ILE A 187 -15.47 0.02 5.92
N TRP A 188 -15.95 -0.56 4.81
CA TRP A 188 -17.01 -1.55 4.81
C TRP A 188 -16.64 -2.78 5.67
N TYR A 189 -15.42 -3.32 5.51
CA TYR A 189 -14.91 -4.43 6.31
C TYR A 189 -14.75 -4.08 7.80
N GLN A 190 -14.40 -2.83 8.12
CA GLN A 190 -14.39 -2.39 9.52
C GLN A 190 -15.80 -2.43 10.13
N GLN A 191 -16.85 -2.12 9.36
CA GLN A 191 -18.23 -2.06 9.88
C GLN A 191 -18.94 -3.41 9.88
N ASN A 192 -18.64 -4.29 8.92
CA ASN A 192 -19.42 -5.51 8.67
C ASN A 192 -18.67 -6.81 9.04
N GLY A 193 -17.43 -6.71 9.52
CA GLY A 193 -16.56 -7.87 9.78
C GLY A 193 -15.78 -8.28 8.54
N LEU A 194 -14.74 -9.10 8.73
CA LEU A 194 -13.76 -9.44 7.69
C LEU A 194 -14.22 -10.54 6.71
N GLY A 195 -15.39 -11.15 6.95
CA GLY A 195 -15.87 -12.33 6.22
C GLY A 195 -15.31 -13.63 6.78
#